data_AF-A0A419V7X0-F1
#
_entry.id   AF-A0A419V7X0-F1
#
_cell.length_a   1.000
_cell.length_b   1.000
_cell.length_c   1.000
_cell.angle_alpha   90.00
_cell.angle_beta   90.00
_cell.angle_gamma   90.00
#
_symmetry.space_group_name_H-M   'P 1'
#
loop_
_entity.id
_entity.type
_entity.pdbx_description
1 polymer ?
#
loop_
_entity_poly.entity_id
_entity_poly.type
_entity_poly.pdbx_seq_one_letter_code
_entity_poly.pdbx_strand_id
1 'polypeptide(L)'
;MEPSAKTPVNVEMVTKITQDGEKDEIRLSAKGSLVHKNEWVYVLFTEKLEEMGEVNTTLKIGDSEMLILRSGSVSMRQVYIYGQMTEGTYEMPFGKMATEVQTHHLAALWEDNGRSGRIQFGYDLKLQGEEAGRYDITIAIEEEK
;
A
#
# COMPACT_ATOMS: atom_id res chain seq x y z
N MET A 1 27.66 -1.66 -3.81
CA MET A 1 26.22 -1.87 -4.05
C MET A 1 25.85 -0.98 -5.21
N GLU A 2 25.60 -1.56 -6.37
CA GLU A 2 25.09 -0.79 -7.51
C GLU A 2 23.71 -0.24 -7.17
N PRO A 3 23.37 0.99 -7.59
CA PRO A 3 22.02 1.49 -7.48
C PRO A 3 21.13 0.60 -8.37
N SER A 4 20.16 -0.10 -7.77
CA SER A 4 19.09 -0.73 -8.54
C SER A 4 18.45 0.32 -9.45
N ALA A 5 18.34 0.02 -10.75
CA ALA A 5 17.71 0.92 -11.72
C ALA A 5 16.27 1.25 -11.28
N LYS A 6 15.91 2.52 -11.41
CA LYS A 6 14.54 3.00 -11.16
C LYS A 6 13.81 3.08 -12.50
N THR A 7 12.74 2.32 -12.63
CA THR A 7 11.89 2.32 -13.83
C THR A 7 10.67 3.21 -13.58
N PRO A 8 10.40 4.25 -14.39
CA PRO A 8 9.19 5.06 -14.26
C PRO A 8 7.94 4.22 -14.51
N VAL A 9 6.91 4.40 -13.67
CA VAL A 9 5.65 3.65 -13.76
C VAL A 9 4.44 4.56 -13.52
N ASN A 10 3.30 4.19 -14.11
CA ASN A 10 1.98 4.65 -13.68
C ASN A 10 1.42 3.67 -12.64
N VAL A 11 0.81 4.22 -11.59
CA VAL A 11 0.17 3.48 -10.52
C VAL A 11 -1.29 3.86 -10.46
N GLU A 12 -2.17 2.86 -10.53
CA GLU A 12 -3.60 3.00 -10.27
C GLU A 12 -3.98 2.19 -9.04
N MET A 13 -4.59 2.83 -8.05
CA MET A 13 -5.02 2.21 -6.81
C MET A 13 -6.52 2.38 -6.64
N VAL A 14 -7.19 1.28 -6.35
CA VAL A 14 -8.61 1.24 -5.98
C VAL A 14 -8.71 0.62 -4.59
N THR A 15 -9.30 1.37 -3.66
CA THR A 15 -9.56 0.92 -2.28
C THR A 15 -11.06 0.84 -2.08
N LYS A 16 -11.57 -0.35 -1.79
CA LYS A 16 -12.96 -0.55 -1.38
C LYS A 16 -13.00 -0.68 0.12
N ILE A 17 -13.86 0.10 0.75
CA ILE A 17 -13.99 0.17 2.21
C ILE A 17 -15.39 -0.32 2.56
N THR A 18 -15.50 -1.15 3.58
CA THR A 18 -16.79 -1.53 4.18
C THR A 18 -16.71 -1.29 5.68
N GLN A 19 -17.51 -0.36 6.18
CA GLN A 19 -17.55 0.03 7.60
C GLN A 19 -19.01 0.20 8.01
N ASP A 20 -19.44 -0.46 9.08
CA ASP A 20 -20.81 -0.36 9.63
C ASP A 20 -21.95 -0.58 8.61
N GLY A 21 -21.69 -1.39 7.58
CA GLY A 21 -22.63 -1.67 6.49
C GLY A 21 -22.60 -0.64 5.35
N GLU A 22 -21.92 0.48 5.52
CA GLU A 22 -21.62 1.45 4.47
C GLU A 22 -20.45 0.95 3.61
N LYS A 23 -20.49 1.33 2.33
CA LYS A 23 -19.46 0.99 1.34
C LYS A 23 -18.96 2.24 0.68
N ASP A 24 -17.65 2.39 0.64
CA ASP A 24 -16.97 3.48 -0.04
C ASP A 24 -15.92 2.94 -1.03
N GLU A 25 -15.59 3.73 -2.04
CA GLU A 25 -14.58 3.40 -3.03
C GLU A 25 -13.70 4.63 -3.32
N ILE A 26 -12.42 4.51 -3.01
CA ILE A 26 -11.42 5.54 -3.27
C ILE A 26 -10.56 5.11 -4.46
N ARG A 27 -10.36 6.02 -5.41
CA ARG A 27 -9.51 5.80 -6.58
C ARG A 27 -8.39 6.82 -6.60
N LEU A 28 -7.18 6.36 -6.91
CA LEU A 28 -6.00 7.18 -7.03
C LEU A 28 -5.19 6.76 -8.26
N SER A 29 -4.71 7.76 -8.99
CA SER A 29 -3.71 7.59 -10.05
C SER A 29 -2.49 8.44 -9.72
N ALA A 30 -1.30 7.86 -9.80
CA ALA A 30 -0.04 8.55 -9.52
C ALA A 30 1.07 8.07 -10.46
N LYS A 31 2.06 8.94 -10.69
CA LYS A 31 3.33 8.52 -11.27
C LYS A 31 4.26 8.07 -10.17
N GLY A 32 5.10 7.08 -10.48
CA GLY A 32 5.99 6.47 -9.51
C GLY A 32 7.26 5.91 -10.12
N SER A 33 7.94 5.09 -9.33
CA SER A 33 9.13 4.36 -9.73
C SER A 33 9.07 2.93 -9.19
N LEU A 34 9.40 1.99 -10.05
CA LEU A 34 9.59 0.58 -9.74
C LEU A 34 11.09 0.29 -9.56
N VAL A 35 11.44 -0.45 -8.52
CA VAL A 35 12.81 -0.86 -8.24
C VAL A 35 12.83 -2.33 -7.84
N HIS A 36 13.63 -3.12 -8.55
CA HIS A 36 13.92 -4.51 -8.18
C HIS A 36 15.23 -4.55 -7.39
N LYS A 37 15.20 -5.14 -6.19
CA LYS A 37 16.39 -5.28 -5.35
C LYS A 37 16.33 -6.60 -4.59
N ASN A 38 17.19 -7.53 -4.97
CA ASN A 38 17.20 -8.90 -4.47
C ASN A 38 15.80 -9.53 -4.68
N GLU A 39 15.24 -10.14 -3.64
CA GLU A 39 13.90 -10.77 -3.63
C GLU A 39 12.76 -9.77 -3.38
N TRP A 40 13.06 -8.47 -3.36
CA TRP A 40 12.09 -7.43 -3.06
C TRP A 40 11.82 -6.55 -4.28
N VAL A 41 10.55 -6.27 -4.48
CA VAL A 41 10.07 -5.26 -5.42
C VAL A 41 9.61 -4.04 -4.63
N TYR A 42 10.02 -2.86 -5.08
CA TYR A 42 9.63 -1.60 -4.47
C TYR A 42 8.87 -0.76 -5.48
N VAL A 43 7.71 -0.25 -5.07
CA VAL A 43 6.91 0.70 -5.82
C VAL A 43 6.82 1.97 -5.00
N LEU A 44 7.38 3.06 -5.52
CA LEU A 44 7.40 4.36 -4.87
C LEU A 44 6.53 5.31 -5.68
N PHE A 45 5.55 5.94 -5.05
CA PHE A 45 4.72 6.94 -5.70
C PHE A 45 4.28 7.99 -4.70
N THR A 46 3.84 9.12 -5.21
CA THR A 46 3.38 10.23 -4.40
C THR A 46 1.89 10.41 -4.60
N GLU A 47 1.12 10.30 -3.53
CA GLU A 47 -0.31 10.56 -3.51
C GLU A 47 -0.60 11.96 -2.95
N LYS A 48 -1.58 12.65 -3.53
CA LYS A 48 -2.13 13.87 -2.97
C LYS A 48 -3.44 13.52 -2.28
N LEU A 49 -3.40 13.48 -0.96
CA LEU A 49 -4.61 13.34 -0.17
C LEU A 49 -5.27 14.72 -0.08
N GLU A 50 -6.53 14.81 -0.49
CA GLU A 50 -7.32 16.03 -0.31
C GLU A 50 -7.28 16.45 1.16
N GLU A 51 -7.12 17.76 1.40
CA GLU A 51 -6.99 18.39 2.71
C GLU A 51 -5.74 18.04 3.55
N MET A 52 -5.07 16.92 3.30
CA MET A 52 -3.89 16.50 4.06
C MET A 52 -2.57 16.81 3.33
N GLY A 53 -2.57 16.97 2.01
CA GLY A 53 -1.38 17.31 1.23
C GLY A 53 -0.65 16.09 0.69
N GLU A 54 0.65 16.24 0.46
CA GLU A 54 1.46 15.26 -0.25
C GLU A 54 1.97 14.14 0.66
N VAL A 55 1.75 12.90 0.25
CA VAL A 55 2.19 11.69 0.93
C VAL A 55 3.03 10.85 -0.02
N ASN A 56 4.24 10.50 0.41
CA ASN A 56 5.10 9.55 -0.27
C ASN A 56 4.78 8.15 0.21
N THR A 57 4.38 7.29 -0.72
CA THR A 57 4.03 5.90 -0.45
C THR A 57 5.07 4.98 -1.05
N THR A 58 5.59 4.08 -0.22
CA THR A 58 6.49 3.00 -0.63
C THR A 58 5.82 1.67 -0.31
N LEU A 59 5.55 0.90 -1.35
CA LEU A 59 5.20 -0.51 -1.24
C LEU A 59 6.51 -1.30 -1.34
N LYS A 60 6.79 -2.14 -0.35
CA LYS A 60 7.85 -3.13 -0.39
C LYS A 60 7.19 -4.50 -0.43
N ILE A 61 7.31 -5.19 -1.55
CA ILE A 61 6.67 -6.47 -1.84
C ILE A 61 7.74 -7.56 -1.86
N GLY A 62 7.55 -8.58 -1.04
CA GLY A 62 8.32 -9.82 -1.10
C GLY A 62 7.40 -11.01 -1.35
N ASP A 63 7.95 -12.22 -1.26
CA ASP A 63 7.21 -13.44 -1.60
C ASP A 63 6.03 -13.74 -0.66
N SER A 64 6.18 -13.46 0.63
CA SER A 64 5.19 -13.81 1.66
C SER A 64 4.62 -12.62 2.42
N GLU A 65 5.20 -11.43 2.25
CA GLU A 65 4.81 -10.24 2.98
C GLU A 65 4.87 -9.00 2.11
N MET A 66 4.06 -8.01 2.49
CA MET A 66 4.12 -6.66 1.95
C MET A 66 4.20 -5.65 3.08
N LEU A 67 4.99 -4.62 2.90
CA LEU A 67 5.09 -3.49 3.80
C LEU A 67 4.69 -2.21 3.06
N ILE A 68 3.76 -1.46 3.66
CA ILE A 68 3.43 -0.10 3.24
C ILE A 68 4.08 0.87 4.20
N LEU A 69 4.87 1.78 3.64
CA LEU A 69 5.41 2.95 4.33
C LEU A 69 4.80 4.19 3.71
N ARG A 70 4.24 5.07 4.54
CA ARG A 70 3.84 6.42 4.13
C ARG A 70 4.64 7.44 4.91
N SER A 71 5.01 8.52 4.26
CA SER A 71 5.67 9.66 4.90
C SER A 71 5.24 10.98 4.26
N GLY A 72 5.32 12.08 5.01
CA GLY A 72 4.82 13.40 4.58
C GLY A 72 3.78 13.90 5.57
N SER A 73 2.62 14.30 5.07
CA SER A 73 1.50 14.75 5.92
C SER A 73 0.89 13.65 6.79
N VAL A 74 1.11 12.39 6.40
CA VAL A 74 0.82 11.20 7.20
C VAL A 74 2.10 10.35 7.28
N SER A 75 2.36 9.78 8.44
CA SER A 75 3.41 8.79 8.64
C SER A 75 2.77 7.45 8.98
N MET A 76 3.04 6.41 8.19
CA MET A 76 2.44 5.09 8.38
C MET A 76 3.49 4.00 8.18
N ARG A 77 3.41 2.95 9.00
CA ARG A 77 4.14 1.70 8.80
C ARG A 77 3.19 0.53 9.09
N GLN A 78 2.87 -0.24 8.06
CA GLN A 78 2.01 -1.42 8.21
C GLN A 78 2.56 -2.60 7.40
N VAL A 79 2.70 -3.74 8.06
CA VAL A 79 3.08 -5.02 7.44
C VAL A 79 1.80 -5.80 7.15
N TYR A 80 1.76 -6.54 6.05
CA TYR A 80 0.66 -7.40 5.63
C TYR A 80 1.21 -8.78 5.34
N ILE A 81 0.68 -9.79 6.03
CA ILE A 81 1.08 -11.20 5.88
C ILE A 81 -0.20 -12.03 5.88
N TYR A 82 -0.43 -12.80 4.81
CA TYR A 82 -1.63 -13.62 4.68
C TYR A 82 -1.86 -14.53 5.90
N GLY A 83 -3.08 -14.46 6.45
CA GLY A 83 -3.49 -15.27 7.60
C GLY A 83 -2.96 -14.80 8.95
N GLN A 84 -2.17 -13.72 9.01
CA GLN A 84 -1.61 -13.20 10.26
C GLN A 84 -2.18 -11.83 10.63
N MET A 85 -2.25 -11.60 11.94
CA MET A 85 -2.45 -10.28 12.52
C MET A 85 -1.10 -9.58 12.66
N THR A 86 -1.01 -8.34 12.21
CA THR A 86 0.22 -7.53 12.30
C THR A 86 -0.06 -6.17 12.92
N GLU A 87 0.82 -5.74 13.81
CA GLU A 87 0.77 -4.40 14.40
C GLU A 87 1.48 -3.38 13.51
N GLY A 88 0.99 -2.15 13.55
CA GLY A 88 1.56 -1.03 12.83
C GLY A 88 1.30 0.30 13.53
N THR A 89 1.61 1.37 12.81
CA THR A 89 1.40 2.74 13.29
C THR A 89 0.86 3.61 12.18
N TYR A 90 -0.08 4.49 12.54
CA TYR A 90 -0.61 5.53 11.69
C TYR A 90 -0.56 6.87 12.43
N GLU A 91 0.18 7.83 11.91
CA GLU A 91 0.45 9.11 12.55
C GLU A 91 -0.01 10.26 11.66
N MET A 92 -0.86 11.11 12.24
CA MET A 92 -1.39 12.34 11.65
C MET A 92 -0.93 13.53 12.51
N PRO A 93 -1.05 14.78 12.03
CA PRO A 93 -0.61 15.96 12.79
C PRO A 93 -1.18 16.08 14.20
N PHE A 94 -2.37 15.51 14.44
CA PHE A 94 -3.07 15.55 15.72
C PHE A 94 -2.82 14.34 16.63
N GLY A 95 -2.05 13.33 16.18
CA GLY A 95 -1.71 12.20 17.04
C GLY A 95 -1.25 10.95 16.29
N LYS A 96 -0.69 10.03 17.08
CA LYS A 96 -0.27 8.70 16.64
C LYS A 96 -1.26 7.64 17.09
N MET A 97 -1.63 6.76 16.18
CA MET A 97 -2.53 5.65 16.40
C MET A 97 -1.81 4.32 16.21
N ALA A 98 -2.07 3.39 17.13
CA ALA A 98 -1.72 1.99 16.94
C ALA A 98 -2.72 1.36 15.96
N THR A 99 -2.21 0.54 15.05
CA THR A 99 -3.02 -0.19 14.07
C THR A 99 -2.81 -1.68 14.24
N GLU A 100 -3.86 -2.47 14.07
CA GLU A 100 -3.78 -3.93 13.98
C GLU A 100 -4.50 -4.35 12.70
N VAL A 101 -3.89 -5.23 11.92
CA VAL A 101 -4.39 -5.64 10.61
C VAL A 101 -4.42 -7.15 10.51
N GLN A 102 -5.61 -7.71 10.30
CA GLN A 102 -5.78 -9.13 9.96
C GLN A 102 -5.84 -9.26 8.46
N THR A 103 -4.79 -9.80 7.84
CA THR A 103 -4.75 -9.94 6.37
C THR A 103 -5.45 -11.23 5.92
N HIS A 104 -6.49 -11.08 5.10
CA HIS A 104 -7.32 -12.18 4.60
C HIS A 104 -6.92 -12.66 3.22
N HIS A 105 -6.30 -11.80 2.41
CA HIS A 105 -5.68 -12.18 1.15
C HIS A 105 -4.54 -11.21 0.83
N LEU A 106 -3.52 -11.72 0.16
CA LEU A 106 -2.40 -10.94 -0.37
C LEU A 106 -1.86 -11.69 -1.58
N ALA A 107 -1.89 -11.05 -2.74
CA ALA A 107 -1.37 -11.59 -3.98
C ALA A 107 -0.68 -10.46 -4.76
N ALA A 108 0.48 -10.77 -5.31
CA ALA A 108 1.19 -9.90 -6.25
C ALA A 108 1.52 -10.73 -7.49
N LEU A 109 1.07 -10.27 -8.65
CA LEU A 109 1.32 -10.88 -9.95
C LEU A 109 2.09 -9.88 -10.79
N TRP A 110 3.14 -10.37 -11.45
CA TRP A 110 3.99 -9.56 -12.34
C TRP A 110 3.97 -10.19 -13.74
N GLU A 111 3.82 -9.37 -14.76
CA GLU A 111 3.76 -9.75 -16.17
C GLU A 111 4.79 -8.95 -16.99
N ASP A 112 4.89 -9.25 -18.29
CA ASP A 112 5.80 -8.60 -19.24
C ASP A 112 7.24 -8.47 -18.70
N ASN A 113 7.82 -9.58 -18.21
CA ASN A 113 9.15 -9.61 -17.58
C ASN A 113 9.31 -8.62 -16.40
N GLY A 114 8.23 -8.34 -15.67
CA GLY A 114 8.22 -7.46 -14.49
C GLY A 114 7.84 -6.00 -14.78
N ARG A 115 7.45 -5.67 -16.01
CA ARG A 115 7.09 -4.30 -16.42
C ARG A 115 5.67 -3.90 -16.04
N SER A 116 4.80 -4.89 -15.85
CA SER A 116 3.45 -4.68 -15.33
C SER A 116 3.22 -5.52 -14.09
N GLY A 117 2.45 -5.00 -13.15
CA GLY A 117 2.18 -5.62 -11.87
C GLY A 117 0.77 -5.38 -11.41
N ARG A 118 0.19 -6.37 -10.74
CA ARG A 118 -1.09 -6.25 -10.04
C ARG A 118 -0.96 -6.80 -8.64
N ILE A 119 -1.21 -5.95 -7.64
CA ILE A 119 -1.23 -6.30 -6.23
C ILE A 119 -2.67 -6.26 -5.74
N GLN A 120 -3.12 -7.29 -5.05
CA GLN A 120 -4.44 -7.36 -4.43
C GLN A 120 -4.31 -7.86 -3.01
N PHE A 121 -4.88 -7.13 -2.07
CA PHE A 121 -4.85 -7.49 -0.67
C PHE A 121 -6.07 -6.94 0.03
N GLY A 122 -6.52 -7.66 1.04
CA GLY A 122 -7.66 -7.24 1.83
C GLY A 122 -7.56 -7.71 3.25
N TYR A 123 -8.05 -6.87 4.14
CA TYR A 123 -7.81 -6.98 5.56
C TYR A 123 -8.90 -6.29 6.38
N ASP A 124 -9.05 -6.74 7.62
CA ASP A 124 -9.78 -6.00 8.64
C ASP A 124 -8.79 -5.13 9.41
N LEU A 125 -9.17 -3.88 9.67
CA LEU A 125 -8.36 -2.89 10.36
C LEU A 125 -8.96 -2.60 11.73
N LYS A 126 -8.10 -2.59 12.76
CA LYS A 126 -8.38 -1.95 14.03
C LYS A 126 -7.52 -0.72 14.22
N LEU A 127 -8.13 0.33 14.76
CA LEU A 127 -7.46 1.57 15.16
C LEU A 127 -7.64 1.74 16.67
N GLN A 128 -6.54 1.79 17.41
CA GLN A 128 -6.58 1.91 18.88
C GLN A 128 -7.45 0.84 19.57
N GLY A 129 -7.46 -0.39 19.01
CA GLY A 129 -8.26 -1.51 19.52
C GLY A 129 -9.71 -1.55 19.05
N GLU A 130 -10.21 -0.51 18.38
CA GLU A 130 -11.57 -0.44 17.84
C GLU A 130 -11.60 -0.88 16.37
N GLU A 131 -12.63 -1.64 15.98
CA GLU A 131 -12.84 -2.03 14.58
C GLU A 131 -13.07 -0.80 13.70
N ALA A 132 -12.23 -0.61 12.68
CA ALA A 132 -12.30 0.50 11.74
C ALA A 132 -12.88 0.08 10.37
N GLY A 133 -13.12 -1.21 10.17
CA GLY A 133 -13.76 -1.76 8.97
C GLY A 133 -12.83 -2.63 8.14
N ARG A 134 -13.38 -3.06 7.00
CA ARG A 134 -12.71 -3.94 6.04
C ARG A 134 -12.27 -3.16 4.81
N TYR A 135 -11.04 -3.43 4.38
CA TYR A 135 -10.42 -2.79 3.24
C TYR A 135 -10.02 -3.85 2.22
N ASP A 136 -10.42 -3.67 0.96
CA ASP A 136 -10.01 -4.50 -0.17
C ASP A 136 -9.34 -3.58 -1.21
N ILE A 137 -8.03 -3.73 -1.39
CA ILE A 137 -7.20 -2.87 -2.23
C ILE A 137 -6.77 -3.63 -3.47
N THR A 138 -6.81 -2.95 -4.62
CA THR A 138 -6.17 -3.38 -5.86
C THR A 138 -5.25 -2.27 -6.36
N ILE A 139 -4.01 -2.62 -6.67
CA ILE A 139 -3.00 -1.71 -7.23
C ILE A 139 -2.53 -2.28 -8.56
N ALA A 140 -2.70 -1.52 -9.64
CA ALA A 140 -2.14 -1.80 -10.95
C ALA A 140 -0.93 -0.90 -11.19
N ILE A 141 0.15 -1.49 -11.71
CA ILE A 141 1.43 -0.85 -11.95
C ILE A 141 1.81 -1.13 -13.40
N GLU A 142 2.14 -0.10 -14.17
CA GLU A 142 2.56 -0.22 -15.57
C GLU A 142 3.76 0.68 -15.86
N GLU A 143 4.81 0.14 -16.46
CA GLU A 143 5.97 0.91 -16.96
C GLU A 143 5.54 2.01 -17.95
N GLU A 144 6.07 3.22 -17.78
CA GLU A 144 5.89 4.30 -18.76
C GLU A 144 6.64 3.97 -20.05
N LYS A 145 5.96 4.11 -21.20
CA LYS A 145 6.56 3.90 -22.53
C LYS A 145 7.39 5.08 -23.01
#